data_AF-A0A432UH95-F1
#
_entry.id   AF-A0A432UH95-F1
#
_cell.length_a   1.000
_cell.length_b   1.000
_cell.length_c   1.000
_cell.angle_alpha   90.00
_cell.angle_beta   90.00
_cell.angle_gamma   90.00
#
_symmetry.space_group_name_H-M   'P 1'
#
loop_
_entity.id
_entity.type
_entity.pdbx_description
1 polymer ?
#
loop_
_entity_poly.entity_id
_entity_poly.type
_entity_poly.pdbx_seq_one_letter_code
_entity_poly.pdbx_strand_id
1 'polypeptide(L)'
;MIVGFDTTVFPKLDYKRPEDFWKKIHYLRNFFSEHADKLEKVRQKALVMKQCYDDFDPFIEYYTSRVCPYCGTVCCANKFGFPEFADIITFLSLGLTIPAYNLNVDGEAICQFIGDKGCVLPRIQRPYRCTWYFCDPLMVQIDIGPAKKYRKFIKDVQDLSRTRGDIMREFFPLWEELGGDI
;
A
#
# COMPACT_ATOMS: atom_id res chain seq x y z
N MET A 1 19.59 0.54 2.57
CA MET A 1 19.06 -0.83 2.55
C MET A 1 17.70 -0.78 3.23
N ILE A 2 16.61 -0.73 2.46
CA ILE A 2 15.27 -0.81 3.03
C ILE A 2 15.12 -2.26 3.49
N VAL A 3 14.95 -2.47 4.79
CA VAL A 3 14.76 -3.79 5.40
C VAL A 3 13.35 -4.26 5.04
N GLY A 4 13.18 -4.65 3.78
CA GLY A 4 11.91 -5.18 3.28
C GLY A 4 11.71 -6.57 3.87
N PHE A 5 10.58 -6.77 4.51
CA PHE A 5 10.07 -8.12 4.73
C PHE A 5 10.00 -8.82 3.36
N ASP A 6 10.52 -10.04 3.26
CA ASP A 6 10.50 -10.80 2.01
C ASP A 6 9.05 -11.00 1.58
N THR A 7 8.62 -10.34 0.50
CA THR A 7 7.26 -10.46 -0.02
C THR A 7 7.11 -11.62 -0.98
N THR A 8 8.20 -12.31 -1.34
CA THR A 8 8.18 -13.43 -2.29
C THR A 8 7.57 -14.69 -1.71
N VAL A 9 7.50 -14.79 -0.37
CA VAL A 9 6.84 -15.89 0.34
C VAL A 9 5.32 -15.74 0.40
N PHE A 10 4.77 -14.61 -0.05
CA PHE A 10 3.33 -14.36 0.01
C PHE A 10 2.60 -14.90 -1.22
N PRO A 11 1.32 -15.32 -1.05
CA PRO A 11 0.45 -15.60 -2.18
C PRO A 11 0.46 -14.43 -3.16
N LYS A 12 0.56 -14.73 -4.45
CA LYS A 12 0.48 -13.69 -5.48
C LYS A 12 -0.97 -13.42 -5.81
N LEU A 13 -1.32 -12.15 -5.95
CA LEU A 13 -2.59 -11.74 -6.53
C LEU A 13 -2.41 -11.65 -8.05
N ASP A 14 -3.14 -12.48 -8.80
CA ASP A 14 -3.10 -12.46 -10.27
C ASP A 14 -4.13 -11.47 -10.81
N TYR A 15 -3.67 -10.27 -11.16
CA TYR A 15 -4.49 -9.23 -11.76
C TYR A 15 -4.81 -9.48 -13.24
N LYS A 16 -4.15 -10.46 -13.90
CA LYS A 16 -4.47 -10.85 -15.28
C LYS A 16 -5.69 -11.78 -15.34
N ARG A 17 -6.13 -12.28 -14.19
CA ARG A 17 -7.31 -13.13 -14.02
C ARG A 17 -8.27 -12.46 -13.01
N PRO A 18 -9.13 -11.54 -13.49
CA PRO A 18 -9.98 -10.76 -12.60
C PRO A 18 -10.88 -11.61 -11.70
N GLU A 19 -11.35 -12.78 -12.16
CA GLU A 19 -12.18 -13.67 -11.35
C GLU A 19 -11.40 -14.28 -10.19
N ASP A 20 -10.17 -14.73 -10.45
CA ASP A 20 -9.28 -15.31 -9.45
C ASP A 20 -8.90 -14.26 -8.40
N PHE A 21 -8.58 -13.03 -8.84
CA PHE A 21 -8.34 -11.90 -7.96
C PHE A 21 -9.52 -11.66 -7.02
N TRP A 22 -10.73 -11.45 -7.56
CA TRP A 22 -11.89 -11.12 -6.73
C TRP A 22 -12.35 -12.28 -5.85
N LYS A 23 -12.19 -13.52 -6.31
CA LYS A 23 -12.42 -14.72 -5.50
C LYS A 23 -11.50 -14.73 -4.28
N LYS A 24 -10.20 -14.43 -4.45
CA LYS A 24 -9.25 -14.34 -3.33
C LYS A 24 -9.59 -13.19 -2.38
N ILE A 25 -9.95 -12.01 -2.89
CA ILE A 25 -10.39 -10.88 -2.06
C ILE A 25 -11.63 -11.24 -1.24
N HIS A 26 -12.62 -11.91 -1.86
CA HIS A 26 -13.83 -12.35 -1.17
C HIS A 26 -13.51 -13.36 -0.06
N TYR A 27 -12.68 -14.35 -0.37
CA TYR A 27 -12.20 -15.32 0.62
C TYR A 27 -11.53 -14.64 1.82
N LEU A 28 -10.58 -13.73 1.58
CA LEU A 28 -9.88 -13.01 2.64
C LEU A 28 -10.84 -12.15 3.47
N ARG A 29 -11.82 -11.50 2.83
CA ARG A 29 -12.83 -10.72 3.56
C ARG A 29 -13.65 -11.60 4.51
N ASN A 30 -14.09 -12.77 4.05
CA ASN A 30 -14.85 -13.70 4.88
C ASN A 30 -13.98 -14.21 6.04
N PHE A 31 -12.72 -14.59 5.76
CA PHE A 31 -11.76 -15.00 6.78
C PHE A 31 -11.60 -13.94 7.90
N PHE A 32 -11.44 -12.67 7.53
CA PHE A 32 -11.35 -11.57 8.49
C PHE A 32 -12.64 -11.37 9.29
N SER A 33 -13.80 -11.61 8.67
CA SER A 33 -15.10 -11.51 9.35
C SER A 33 -15.34 -12.67 10.33
N GLU A 34 -14.95 -13.89 9.96
CA GLU A 34 -15.19 -15.12 10.73
C GLU A 34 -14.22 -15.26 11.92
N HIS A 35 -13.04 -14.65 11.83
CA HIS A 35 -11.97 -14.76 12.84
C HIS A 35 -11.57 -13.42 13.46
N ALA A 36 -12.49 -12.45 13.47
CA ALA A 36 -12.22 -11.09 13.93
C ALA A 36 -11.63 -11.03 15.35
N ASP A 37 -12.08 -11.92 16.25
CA ASP A 37 -11.61 -12.04 17.63
C ASP A 37 -10.14 -12.47 17.72
N LYS A 38 -9.73 -13.41 16.85
CA LYS A 38 -8.34 -13.93 16.81
C LYS A 38 -7.38 -12.96 16.14
N LEU A 39 -7.88 -12.05 15.30
CA LEU A 39 -7.07 -11.12 14.50
C LEU A 39 -6.79 -9.78 15.20
N GLU A 40 -7.17 -9.62 16.47
CA GLU A 40 -7.00 -8.34 17.18
C GLU A 40 -5.53 -7.88 17.22
N LYS A 41 -4.56 -8.80 17.39
CA LYS A 41 -3.12 -8.44 17.33
C LYS A 41 -2.72 -7.90 15.96
N VAL A 42 -3.21 -8.52 14.88
CA VAL A 42 -2.96 -8.07 13.50
C VAL A 42 -3.53 -6.67 13.29
N ARG A 43 -4.75 -6.43 13.77
CA ARG A 43 -5.41 -5.11 13.75
C ARG A 43 -4.63 -4.05 14.52
N GLN A 44 -4.12 -4.37 15.72
CA GLN A 44 -3.30 -3.44 16.50
C GLN A 44 -2.02 -3.06 15.75
N LYS A 45 -1.34 -4.01 15.11
CA LYS A 45 -0.18 -3.71 14.25
C LYS A 45 -0.56 -2.85 13.05
N ALA A 46 -1.71 -3.11 12.43
CA ALA A 46 -2.19 -2.31 11.32
C ALA A 46 -2.54 -0.87 11.73
N LEU A 47 -3.07 -0.64 12.93
CA LEU A 47 -3.31 0.70 13.48
C LEU A 47 -2.00 1.48 13.68
N VAL A 48 -0.93 0.82 14.13
CA VAL A 48 0.41 1.44 14.17
C VAL A 48 0.88 1.83 12.77
N MET A 49 0.67 0.97 11.77
CA MET A 49 1.03 1.26 10.38
C MET A 49 0.23 2.45 9.84
N LYS A 50 -1.06 2.55 10.18
CA LYS A 50 -1.88 3.71 9.85
C LYS A 50 -1.30 5.00 10.44
N GLN A 51 -0.86 4.98 11.69
CA GLN A 51 -0.21 6.14 12.30
C GLN A 51 1.06 6.53 11.56
N CYS A 52 1.89 5.56 11.12
CA CYS A 52 3.05 5.86 10.29
C CYS A 52 2.65 6.59 9.02
N TYR A 53 1.60 6.16 8.33
CA TYR A 53 1.07 6.88 7.16
C TYR A 53 0.64 8.30 7.51
N ASP A 54 -0.14 8.49 8.58
CA ASP A 54 -0.61 9.81 9.00
C ASP A 54 0.57 10.76 9.31
N ASP A 55 1.69 10.24 9.83
CA ASP A 55 2.86 11.02 10.21
C ASP A 55 3.65 11.58 9.00
N PHE A 56 3.75 10.82 7.90
CA PHE A 56 4.55 11.23 6.74
C PHE A 56 3.71 11.65 5.52
N ASP A 57 2.41 11.36 5.48
CA ASP A 57 1.54 11.75 4.36
C ASP A 57 1.60 13.25 4.07
N PRO A 58 1.59 14.18 5.07
CA PRO A 58 1.72 15.61 4.80
C PRO A 58 3.02 15.99 4.08
N PHE A 59 4.11 15.25 4.31
CA PHE A 59 5.36 15.48 3.60
C PHE A 59 5.22 15.15 2.13
N ILE A 60 4.65 13.99 1.79
CA ILE A 60 4.49 13.61 0.38
C ILE A 60 3.45 14.50 -0.30
N GLU A 61 2.31 14.74 0.35
CA GLU A 61 1.21 15.53 -0.20
C GLU A 61 1.64 16.96 -0.55
N TYR A 62 2.53 17.55 0.27
CA TYR A 62 3.13 18.85 -0.01
C TYR A 62 3.85 18.90 -1.36
N TYR A 63 4.59 17.86 -1.73
CA TYR A 63 5.32 17.82 -3.00
C TYR A 63 4.43 17.36 -4.15
N THR A 64 3.58 16.35 -3.96
CA THR A 64 2.72 15.83 -5.03
C THR A 64 1.70 16.86 -5.49
N SER A 65 1.09 17.62 -4.57
CA SER A 65 0.14 18.69 -4.93
C SER A 65 0.76 19.85 -5.73
N ARG A 66 2.09 20.00 -5.70
CA ARG A 66 2.83 21.03 -6.44
C ARG A 66 3.42 20.53 -7.75
N VAL A 67 3.78 19.26 -7.81
CA VAL A 67 4.48 18.66 -8.95
C VAL A 67 3.51 17.93 -9.88
N CYS A 68 2.64 17.08 -9.34
CA CYS A 68 1.78 16.21 -10.13
C CYS A 68 0.87 16.95 -11.12
N PRO A 69 0.22 18.09 -10.77
CA PRO A 69 -0.65 18.81 -11.71
C PRO A 69 0.06 19.33 -12.97
N TYR A 70 1.38 19.50 -12.91
CA TYR A 70 2.18 20.10 -13.99
C TYR A 70 3.16 19.09 -14.62
N CYS A 71 3.09 17.82 -14.19
CA CYS A 71 3.99 16.80 -14.66
C CYS A 71 3.54 16.31 -16.05
N GLY A 72 4.27 16.70 -17.11
CA GLY A 72 4.02 16.21 -18.47
C GLY A 72 4.32 14.72 -18.68
N THR A 73 4.92 14.06 -17.69
CA THR A 73 5.25 12.63 -17.70
C THR A 73 4.62 11.96 -16.49
N VAL A 74 3.47 11.32 -16.68
CA VAL A 74 2.78 10.64 -15.57
C VAL A 74 3.52 9.35 -15.22
N CYS A 75 4.32 9.39 -14.16
CA CYS A 75 5.04 8.22 -13.64
C CYS A 75 4.12 7.18 -12.97
N CYS A 76 2.88 7.56 -12.66
CA CYS A 76 1.88 6.69 -12.05
C CYS A 76 1.21 5.82 -13.12
N ALA A 77 1.67 4.58 -13.28
CA ALA A 77 1.09 3.58 -14.17
C ALA A 77 0.17 2.60 -13.43
N ASN A 78 -0.81 1.99 -14.12
CA ASN A 78 -1.75 1.04 -13.52
C ASN A 78 -1.05 -0.14 -12.83
N LYS A 79 0.02 -0.70 -13.42
CA LYS A 79 0.79 -1.81 -12.84
C LYS A 79 1.32 -1.52 -11.45
N PHE A 80 1.49 -0.24 -11.11
CA PHE A 80 1.96 0.20 -9.80
C PHE A 80 0.82 0.44 -8.81
N GLY A 81 -0.39 0.67 -9.31
CA GLY A 81 -1.59 0.92 -8.51
C GLY A 81 -2.31 -0.35 -8.07
N PHE A 82 -1.96 -1.52 -8.59
CA PHE A 82 -2.52 -2.78 -8.12
C PHE A 82 -1.90 -3.22 -6.77
N PRO A 83 -2.71 -3.71 -5.83
CA PRO A 83 -2.24 -4.11 -4.51
C PRO A 83 -1.54 -5.47 -4.57
N GLU A 84 -0.59 -5.68 -3.66
CA GLU A 84 -0.10 -7.02 -3.35
C GLU A 84 -0.88 -7.63 -2.17
N PHE A 85 -0.68 -8.92 -1.89
CA PHE A 85 -1.40 -9.62 -0.84
C PHE A 85 -1.32 -8.90 0.52
N ALA A 86 -0.13 -8.46 0.92
CA ALA A 86 0.06 -7.74 2.16
C ALA A 86 -0.68 -6.40 2.24
N ASP A 87 -0.91 -5.72 1.09
CA ASP A 87 -1.73 -4.51 1.06
C ASP A 87 -3.19 -4.86 1.38
N ILE A 88 -3.71 -5.94 0.79
CA ILE A 88 -5.07 -6.43 1.08
C ILE A 88 -5.23 -6.81 2.54
N ILE A 89 -4.29 -7.57 3.11
CA ILE A 89 -4.31 -7.92 4.54
C ILE A 89 -4.31 -6.67 5.41
N THR A 90 -3.50 -5.66 5.06
CA THR A 90 -3.46 -4.38 5.80
C THR A 90 -4.80 -3.65 5.70
N PHE A 91 -5.41 -3.58 4.52
CA PHE A 91 -6.71 -2.92 4.32
C PHE A 91 -7.80 -3.61 5.15
N LEU A 92 -7.88 -4.94 5.08
CA LEU A 92 -8.85 -5.73 5.83
C LEU A 92 -8.63 -5.63 7.36
N SER A 93 -7.39 -5.63 7.81
CA SER A 93 -7.03 -5.46 9.24
C SER A 93 -7.48 -4.13 9.82
N LEU A 94 -7.57 -3.09 8.98
CA LEU A 94 -8.07 -1.77 9.34
C LEU A 94 -9.58 -1.60 9.11
N GLY A 95 -10.26 -2.63 8.61
CA GLY A 95 -11.67 -2.54 8.21
C GLY A 95 -11.91 -1.59 7.02
N LEU A 96 -10.89 -1.34 6.20
CA LEU A 96 -11.00 -0.47 5.04
C LEU A 96 -11.69 -1.18 3.88
N THR A 97 -12.48 -0.43 3.13
CA THR A 97 -13.00 -0.88 1.84
C THR A 97 -11.84 -1.01 0.86
N ILE A 98 -11.74 -2.17 0.20
CA ILE A 98 -10.79 -2.40 -0.89
C ILE A 98 -11.18 -1.48 -2.06
N PRO A 99 -10.24 -0.70 -2.65
CA PRO A 99 -10.53 0.13 -3.81
C PRO A 99 -11.16 -0.68 -4.95
N ALA A 100 -12.06 -0.05 -5.70
CA ALA A 100 -12.71 -0.67 -6.85
C ALA A 100 -11.75 -0.71 -8.06
N TYR A 101 -10.83 -1.66 -8.06
CA TYR A 101 -9.86 -1.83 -9.14
C TYR A 101 -10.55 -2.30 -10.44
N ASN A 102 -10.39 -1.53 -11.51
CA ASN A 102 -10.55 -2.02 -12.87
C ASN A 102 -9.29 -2.80 -13.27
N LEU A 103 -9.42 -4.13 -13.37
CA LEU A 103 -8.33 -5.04 -13.71
C LEU A 103 -8.14 -5.20 -15.23
N ASN A 104 -9.10 -4.72 -16.03
CA ASN A 104 -9.07 -4.78 -17.49
C ASN A 104 -8.49 -3.49 -18.09
N VAL A 105 -7.35 -3.05 -17.58
CA VAL A 105 -6.63 -1.85 -18.05
C VAL A 105 -5.22 -2.20 -18.45
N ASP A 106 -4.64 -1.44 -19.38
CA ASP A 106 -3.22 -1.55 -19.70
C ASP A 106 -2.38 -1.15 -18.48
N GLY A 107 -1.47 -2.04 -18.09
CA GLY A 107 -0.57 -1.85 -16.95
C GLY A 107 0.41 -0.68 -17.13
N GLU A 108 0.75 -0.33 -18.38
CA GLU A 108 1.62 0.81 -18.69
C GLU A 108 0.86 2.13 -18.84
N ALA A 109 -0.46 2.06 -19.04
CA ALA A 109 -1.29 3.27 -19.10
C ALA A 109 -1.33 4.00 -17.74
N ILE A 110 -1.71 5.27 -17.82
CA ILE A 110 -1.94 6.14 -16.67
C ILE A 110 -2.82 5.43 -15.63
N CYS A 111 -2.38 5.46 -14.36
CA CYS A 111 -3.08 4.82 -13.26
C CYS A 111 -4.52 5.33 -13.15
N GLN A 112 -5.48 4.40 -13.08
CA GLN A 112 -6.92 4.67 -12.97
C GLN A 112 -7.34 5.52 -11.76
N PHE A 113 -6.47 5.66 -10.75
CA PHE A 113 -6.72 6.49 -9.57
C PHE A 113 -5.99 7.84 -9.60
N ILE A 114 -5.35 8.22 -10.72
CA ILE A 114 -4.81 9.56 -10.84
C ILE A 114 -5.96 10.54 -11.12
N GLY A 115 -5.98 11.65 -10.39
CA GLY A 115 -6.81 12.81 -10.69
C GLY A 115 -5.93 14.06 -10.90
N ASP A 116 -6.58 15.21 -11.10
CA ASP A 116 -5.92 16.46 -11.48
C ASP A 116 -4.86 16.96 -10.49
N LYS A 117 -4.96 16.54 -9.23
CA LYS A 117 -4.04 16.95 -8.14
C LYS A 117 -3.15 15.81 -7.61
N GLY A 118 -3.10 14.70 -8.33
CA GLY A 118 -2.46 13.47 -7.87
C GLY A 118 -3.48 12.38 -7.56
N CYS A 119 -3.06 11.34 -6.84
CA CYS A 119 -3.90 10.17 -6.62
C CYS A 119 -5.11 10.48 -5.72
N VAL A 120 -6.30 10.06 -6.14
CA VAL A 120 -7.56 10.27 -5.41
C VAL A 120 -7.73 9.34 -4.21
N LEU A 121 -6.96 8.26 -4.12
CA LEU A 121 -7.00 7.35 -2.98
C LEU A 121 -6.27 7.97 -1.78
N PRO A 122 -6.80 7.84 -0.55
CA PRO A 122 -6.02 8.07 0.67
C PRO A 122 -4.76 7.20 0.68
N ARG A 123 -3.64 7.68 1.23
CA ARG A 123 -2.36 6.95 1.15
C ARG A 123 -2.41 5.57 1.81
N ILE A 124 -3.15 5.43 2.90
CA ILE A 124 -3.38 4.15 3.58
C ILE A 124 -4.09 3.11 2.71
N GLN A 125 -4.80 3.53 1.65
CA GLN A 125 -5.47 2.66 0.67
C GLN A 125 -4.69 2.52 -0.65
N ARG A 126 -3.49 3.10 -0.74
CA ARG A 126 -2.60 2.91 -1.90
C ARG A 126 -1.72 1.68 -1.64
N PRO A 127 -1.33 0.92 -2.67
CA PRO A 127 -0.34 -0.13 -2.52
C PRO A 127 0.94 0.38 -1.87
N TYR A 128 1.62 -0.43 -1.07
CA TYR A 128 2.83 -0.05 -0.36
C TYR A 128 3.91 0.54 -1.29
N ARG A 129 3.99 0.07 -2.54
CA ARG A 129 4.93 0.61 -3.54
C ARG A 129 4.69 2.07 -3.93
N CYS A 130 3.45 2.54 -3.85
CA CYS A 130 3.09 3.94 -4.12
C CYS A 130 3.56 4.90 -3.02
N THR A 131 4.14 4.39 -1.95
CA THR A 131 4.59 5.17 -0.79
C THR A 131 6.06 5.57 -0.88
N TRP A 132 6.89 4.76 -1.53
CA TRP A 132 8.35 4.98 -1.56
C TRP A 132 8.92 5.26 -2.96
N TYR A 133 8.11 5.16 -4.01
CA TYR A 133 8.51 5.56 -5.36
C TYR A 133 8.30 7.06 -5.59
N PHE A 134 9.37 7.77 -5.91
CA PHE A 134 9.37 9.17 -6.32
C PHE A 134 9.94 9.29 -7.73
N CYS A 135 9.25 10.03 -8.61
CA CYS A 135 9.77 10.35 -9.93
C CYS A 135 10.79 11.50 -9.89
N ASP A 136 11.57 11.67 -10.96
CA ASP A 136 12.61 12.69 -11.02
C ASP A 136 12.09 14.12 -10.72
N PRO A 137 10.92 14.56 -11.24
CA PRO A 137 10.36 15.87 -10.88
C PRO A 137 10.08 16.03 -9.38
N LEU A 138 9.61 14.98 -8.70
CA LEU A 138 9.40 15.00 -7.25
C LEU A 138 10.74 15.02 -6.51
N MET A 139 11.71 14.21 -6.96
CA MET A 139 13.04 14.14 -6.36
C MET A 139 13.75 15.49 -6.42
N VAL A 140 13.71 16.20 -7.55
CA VAL A 140 14.28 17.55 -7.68
C VAL A 140 13.69 18.50 -6.63
N GLN A 141 12.37 18.47 -6.41
CA GLN A 141 11.74 19.32 -5.40
C GLN A 141 12.09 18.93 -3.97
N ILE A 142 12.24 17.63 -3.70
CA ILE A 142 12.67 17.12 -2.39
C ILE A 142 14.12 17.53 -2.10
N ASP A 143 15.00 17.47 -3.10
CA ASP A 143 16.44 17.76 -2.97
C ASP A 143 16.72 19.24 -2.68
N ILE A 144 15.98 20.16 -3.31
CA ILE A 144 16.05 21.59 -2.97
C ILE A 144 15.34 21.93 -1.65
N GLY A 145 14.57 21.00 -1.11
CA GLY A 145 13.83 21.15 0.14
C GLY A 145 14.71 20.99 1.40
N PRO A 146 14.12 21.18 2.60
CA PRO A 146 14.88 21.06 3.84
C PRO A 146 15.34 19.61 4.09
N ALA A 147 16.65 19.35 4.03
CA ALA A 147 17.23 18.03 4.22
C ALA A 147 16.81 17.32 5.52
N LYS A 148 16.53 18.07 6.59
CA LYS A 148 16.01 17.51 7.86
C LYS A 148 14.64 16.85 7.67
N LYS A 149 13.75 17.44 6.86
CA LYS A 149 12.42 16.88 6.59
C LYS A 149 12.53 15.59 5.78
N TYR A 150 13.41 15.55 4.78
CA TYR A 150 13.65 14.33 4.00
C TYR A 150 14.24 13.19 4.85
N ARG A 151 15.22 13.47 5.73
CA ARG A 151 15.73 12.44 6.65
C ARG A 151 14.67 11.89 7.59
N LYS A 152 13.79 12.74 8.12
CA LYS A 152 12.63 12.29 8.91
C LYS A 152 11.72 11.40 8.07
N PHE A 153 11.36 11.85 6.86
CA PHE A 153 10.54 11.06 5.94
C PHE A 153 11.12 9.67 5.68
N ILE A 154 12.43 9.56 5.41
CA ILE A 154 13.10 8.26 5.22
C ILE A 154 13.01 7.38 6.47
N LYS A 155 13.15 7.94 7.67
CA LYS A 155 12.95 7.20 8.92
C LYS A 155 11.51 6.71 9.03
N ASP A 156 10.53 7.56 8.74
CA ASP A 156 9.11 7.21 8.82
C ASP A 156 8.75 6.08 7.84
N VAL A 157 9.32 6.09 6.62
CA VAL A 157 9.17 4.99 5.63
C VAL A 157 9.83 3.69 6.13
N GLN A 158 10.96 3.77 6.83
CA GLN A 158 11.58 2.59 7.43
C GLN A 158 10.71 2.00 8.55
N ASP A 159 10.13 2.86 9.39
CA ASP A 159 9.21 2.44 10.44
C ASP A 159 7.95 1.80 9.83
N LEU A 160 7.37 2.41 8.79
CA LEU A 160 6.28 1.83 8.01
C LEU A 160 6.62 0.43 7.47
N SER A 161 7.81 0.27 6.88
CA SER A 161 8.27 -1.02 6.33
C SER A 161 8.33 -2.11 7.41
N ARG A 162 8.86 -1.76 8.58
CA ARG A 162 8.94 -2.66 9.73
C ARG A 162 7.54 -3.05 10.22
N THR A 163 6.65 -2.08 10.38
CA THR A 163 5.28 -2.35 10.85
C THR A 163 4.50 -3.18 9.85
N ARG A 164 4.67 -2.96 8.54
CA ARG A 164 4.09 -3.85 7.52
C ARG A 164 4.56 -5.30 7.69
N GLY A 165 5.84 -5.51 8.00
CA GLY A 165 6.39 -6.83 8.30
C GLY A 165 5.87 -7.43 9.61
N ASP A 166 5.61 -6.61 10.63
CA ASP A 166 4.95 -7.04 11.88
C ASP A 166 3.54 -7.59 11.59
N ILE A 167 2.72 -6.88 10.79
CA ILE A 167 1.36 -7.34 10.44
C ILE A 167 1.42 -8.73 9.82
N MET A 168 2.33 -8.95 8.87
CA MET A 168 2.46 -10.25 8.20
C MET A 168 2.92 -11.33 9.18
N ARG A 169 3.92 -11.06 10.03
CA ARG A 169 4.39 -12.02 11.03
C ARG A 169 3.32 -12.45 12.02
N GLU A 170 2.41 -11.54 12.38
CA GLU A 170 1.27 -11.88 13.23
C GLU A 170 0.17 -12.61 12.44
N PHE A 171 -0.06 -12.23 11.18
CA PHE A 171 -1.14 -12.79 10.36
C PHE A 171 -0.88 -14.23 9.91
N PHE A 172 0.30 -14.52 9.36
CA PHE A 172 0.56 -15.81 8.69
C PHE A 172 0.40 -17.03 9.59
N PRO A 173 0.96 -17.08 10.81
CA PRO A 173 0.78 -18.24 11.69
C PRO A 173 -0.69 -18.50 12.02
N LEU A 174 -1.47 -17.44 12.24
CA LEU A 174 -2.91 -17.55 12.49
C LEU A 174 -3.66 -18.02 11.24
N TRP A 175 -3.25 -17.54 10.07
CA TRP A 175 -3.86 -17.95 8.82
C TRP A 175 -3.65 -19.45 8.56
N GLU A 176 -2.43 -19.96 8.76
CA GLU A 176 -2.13 -21.40 8.65
C GLU A 176 -2.89 -22.23 9.69
N GLU A 177 -2.90 -21.81 10.96
CA GLU A 177 -3.62 -22.48 12.05
C GLU A 177 -5.13 -22.61 11.78
N LEU A 178 -5.72 -21.58 11.16
CA LEU A 178 -7.15 -21.48 10.89
C LEU A 178 -7.55 -22.07 9.53
N GLY A 179 -6.65 -22.80 8.85
CA GLY A 179 -6.96 -23.47 7.59
C GLY A 179 -6.94 -22.55 6.37
N GLY A 180 -6.10 -21.52 6.41
CA GLY A 180 -5.82 -20.63 5.30
C GLY A 180 -5.35 -21.37 4.05
N ASP A 181 -5.94 -21.05 2.89
CA ASP A 181 -5.53 -21.65 1.61
C ASP A 181 -4.58 -20.71 0.84
N ILE A 182 -3.43 -21.23 0.40
CA ILE A 182 -2.37 -20.47 -0.30
C ILE A 182 -2.76 -20.16 -1.74
#